data_AF-A0A6M0HTQ2-F1
#
_entry.id   AF-A0A6M0HTQ2-F1
#
_cell.length_a   1.000
_cell.length_b   1.000
_cell.length_c   1.000
_cell.angle_alpha   90.00
_cell.angle_beta   90.00
_cell.angle_gamma   90.00
#
_symmetry.space_group_name_H-M   'P 1'
#
loop_
_entity.id
_entity.type
_entity.pdbx_description
1 polymer ?
#
loop_
_entity_poly.entity_id
_entity_poly.type
_entity_poly.pdbx_seq_one_letter_code
_entity_poly.pdbx_strand_id
1 'polypeptide(L)'
;MTKRDPITDAEEAEIQAGIASDPDNPEWTESDFKNARPFVEAFPALAAQIRRARGPQKAPTKQLVSLRLDQDIVERFKASGPGWQSRMNEALRRASENLSRV
;
A
#
# COMPACT_ATOMS: atom_id res chain seq x y z
N MET A 1 2.50 21.29 3.82
CA MET A 1 3.78 20.64 4.16
C MET A 1 4.86 21.71 4.15
N THR A 2 5.46 22.00 5.29
CA THR A 2 6.56 22.98 5.40
C THR A 2 7.84 22.32 4.90
N LYS A 3 8.55 22.97 3.97
CA LYS A 3 9.85 22.51 3.49
C LYS A 3 10.85 22.65 4.65
N ARG A 4 11.61 21.60 4.96
CA ARG A 4 12.70 21.69 5.96
C ARG A 4 13.83 22.53 5.37
N ASP A 5 14.50 23.27 6.24
CA ASP A 5 15.71 24.00 5.87
C ASP A 5 16.81 23.03 5.41
N PRO A 6 17.69 23.44 4.48
CA PRO A 6 18.83 22.63 4.05
C PRO A 6 19.78 22.39 5.24
N ILE A 7 20.31 21.17 5.32
CA ILE A 7 21.31 20.78 6.32
C ILE A 7 22.54 21.67 6.17
N THR A 8 23.04 22.21 7.28
CA THR A 8 24.28 22.98 7.32
C THR A 8 25.51 22.07 7.32
N ASP A 9 26.67 22.57 6.89
CA ASP A 9 27.91 21.79 6.88
C ASP A 9 28.30 21.26 8.28
N ALA A 10 27.96 22.00 9.33
CA ALA A 10 28.19 21.58 10.71
C ALA A 10 27.29 20.40 11.13
N GLU A 11 26.01 20.45 10.73
CA GLU A 11 25.07 19.35 10.97
C GLU A 11 25.44 18.12 10.13
N GLU A 12 25.90 18.29 8.89
CA GLU A 12 26.41 17.18 8.07
C GLU A 12 27.61 16.52 8.74
N ALA A 13 28.56 17.31 9.27
CA ALA A 13 29.72 16.78 9.98
C ALA A 13 29.33 15.99 11.24
N GLU A 14 28.31 16.43 11.98
CA GLU A 14 27.77 15.71 13.13
C GLU A 14 27.11 14.39 12.72
N ILE A 15 26.33 14.38 11.63
CA ILE A 15 25.72 13.18 11.06
C ILE A 15 26.80 12.16 10.67
N GLN A 16 27.84 12.61 9.95
CA GLN A 16 28.95 11.75 9.53
C GLN A 16 29.72 11.17 10.72
N ALA A 17 29.96 11.96 11.77
CA ALA A 17 30.60 11.48 13.00
C ALA A 17 29.75 10.40 13.69
N GLY A 18 28.42 10.57 13.70
CA GLY A 18 27.48 9.56 14.21
C GLY A 18 27.57 8.25 13.44
N ILE A 19 27.50 8.32 12.10
CA ILE A 19 27.62 7.16 11.20
C ILE A 19 28.95 6.41 11.45
N ALA A 20 30.07 7.13 11.50
CA ALA A 20 31.39 6.54 11.69
C ALA A 20 31.59 5.89 13.08
N SER A 21 30.80 6.31 14.08
CA SER A 21 30.90 5.81 15.45
C SER A 21 30.06 4.56 15.73
N ASP A 22 29.16 4.16 14.82
CA ASP A 22 28.27 3.02 15.00
C ASP A 22 28.91 1.70 14.52
N PRO A 23 29.39 0.83 15.45
CA PRO A 23 30.01 -0.43 15.08
C PRO A 23 29.02 -1.48 14.54
N ASP A 24 27.72 -1.32 14.82
CA ASP A 24 26.68 -2.29 14.43
C ASP A 24 26.12 -2.01 13.02
N ASN A 25 26.39 -0.82 12.47
CA ASN A 25 25.94 -0.41 11.15
C ASN A 25 27.09 0.23 10.33
N PRO A 26 28.14 -0.53 9.99
CA PRO A 26 29.23 -0.03 9.18
C PRO A 26 28.77 0.34 7.77
N GLU A 27 29.49 1.26 7.12
CA GLU A 27 29.28 1.55 5.71
C GLU A 27 29.52 0.29 4.85
N TRP A 28 28.66 0.09 3.86
CA TRP A 28 28.76 -1.04 2.96
C TRP A 28 29.94 -0.89 2.01
N THR A 29 30.76 -1.95 1.92
CA THR A 29 31.86 -2.02 0.96
C THR A 29 31.40 -2.57 -0.39
N GLU A 30 32.21 -2.39 -1.43
CA GLU A 30 31.95 -2.99 -2.75
C GLU A 30 31.86 -4.54 -2.69
N SER A 31 32.61 -5.16 -1.78
CA SER A 31 32.55 -6.60 -1.52
C SER A 31 31.19 -7.01 -0.97
N ASP A 32 30.61 -6.21 -0.07
CA ASP A 32 29.29 -6.48 0.52
C ASP A 32 28.21 -6.45 -0.56
N PHE A 33 28.26 -5.47 -1.46
CA PHE A 33 27.36 -5.41 -2.62
C PHE A 33 27.51 -6.61 -3.55
N LYS A 34 28.76 -7.06 -3.78
CA LYS A 34 29.02 -8.24 -4.62
C LYS A 34 28.44 -9.53 -4.01
N ASN A 35 28.38 -9.60 -2.68
CA ASN A 35 27.86 -10.75 -1.94
C ASN A 35 26.35 -10.62 -1.62
N ALA A 36 25.72 -9.48 -1.92
CA ALA A 36 24.32 -9.24 -1.64
C ALA A 36 23.42 -10.20 -2.43
N ARG A 37 22.36 -10.69 -1.77
CA ARG A 37 21.39 -11.62 -2.35
C ARG A 37 19.98 -11.06 -2.25
N PRO A 38 19.09 -11.36 -3.22
CA PRO A 38 17.69 -10.97 -3.11
C PRO A 38 17.05 -11.49 -1.82
N PHE A 39 16.20 -10.68 -1.19
CA PHE A 39 15.51 -11.03 0.06
C PHE A 39 14.80 -12.40 0.03
N VAL A 40 14.19 -12.73 -1.11
CA VAL A 40 13.48 -14.00 -1.31
C VAL A 40 14.42 -15.20 -1.22
N GLU A 41 15.68 -15.04 -1.63
CA GLU A 41 16.70 -16.09 -1.57
C GLU A 41 17.37 -16.17 -0.21
N ALA A 42 17.58 -15.02 0.45
CA ALA A 42 18.16 -14.94 1.79
C ALA A 42 17.18 -15.45 2.88
N PHE A 43 15.88 -15.18 2.72
CA PHE A 43 14.85 -15.50 3.72
C PHE A 43 13.61 -16.19 3.11
N PRO A 44 13.75 -17.42 2.59
CA PRO A 44 12.70 -18.09 1.83
C PRO A 44 11.41 -18.35 2.63
N ALA A 45 11.52 -18.73 3.91
CA ALA A 45 10.36 -18.99 4.77
C ALA A 45 9.54 -17.73 5.06
N LEU A 46 10.22 -16.62 5.36
CA LEU A 46 9.58 -15.33 5.62
C LEU A 46 8.95 -14.75 4.34
N ALA A 47 9.65 -14.85 3.21
CA ALA A 47 9.10 -14.46 1.92
C ALA A 47 7.81 -15.22 1.57
N ALA A 48 7.76 -16.53 1.87
CA ALA A 48 6.56 -17.34 1.68
C ALA A 48 5.39 -16.90 2.59
N GLN A 49 5.67 -16.51 3.84
CA GLN A 49 4.65 -15.98 4.76
C GLN A 49 4.07 -14.64 4.28
N ILE A 50 4.92 -13.71 3.84
CA ILE A 50 4.50 -12.39 3.35
C ILE A 50 3.63 -12.53 2.08
N ARG A 51 4.02 -13.40 1.15
CA ARG A 51 3.25 -13.67 -0.09
C ARG A 51 1.86 -14.22 0.18
N ARG A 52 1.65 -14.94 1.28
CA ARG A 52 0.31 -15.43 1.68
C ARG A 52 -0.61 -14.31 2.14
N ALA A 53 -0.08 -13.18 2.64
CA ALA A 53 -0.87 -12.08 3.18
C ALA A 53 -1.53 -11.21 2.08
N ARG A 54 -0.97 -11.19 0.88
CA ARG A 54 -1.54 -10.48 -0.27
C ARG A 54 -1.48 -11.35 -1.50
N GLY A 55 -2.53 -12.13 -1.70
CA GLY A 55 -2.73 -12.86 -2.96
C GLY A 55 -2.82 -11.88 -4.14
N PRO A 56 -2.50 -12.33 -5.37
CA PRO A 56 -2.77 -11.54 -6.56
C PRO A 56 -4.25 -11.15 -6.58
N GLN A 57 -4.54 -9.91 -6.98
CA GLN A 57 -5.92 -9.44 -7.05
C GLN A 57 -6.66 -10.29 -8.09
N LYS A 58 -7.46 -11.25 -7.62
CA LYS A 58 -8.19 -12.19 -8.48
C LYS A 58 -9.14 -11.38 -9.35
N ALA A 59 -8.97 -11.47 -10.67
CA ALA A 59 -9.88 -10.89 -11.63
C ALA A 59 -11.25 -11.61 -11.55
N PRO A 60 -12.37 -10.91 -11.82
CA PRO A 60 -12.43 -9.51 -12.26
C PRO A 60 -12.33 -8.52 -11.09
N THR A 61 -11.47 -7.52 -11.25
CA THR A 61 -11.34 -6.40 -10.32
C THR A 61 -12.57 -5.50 -10.44
N LYS A 62 -13.00 -4.88 -9.33
CA LYS A 62 -14.07 -3.87 -9.38
C LYS A 62 -13.63 -2.73 -10.31
N GLN A 63 -14.47 -2.36 -11.27
CA GLN A 63 -14.21 -1.21 -12.14
C GLN A 63 -14.58 0.07 -11.39
N LEU A 64 -13.64 1.01 -11.31
CA LEU A 64 -13.91 2.36 -10.82
C LEU A 64 -14.62 3.15 -11.93
N VAL A 65 -15.86 3.58 -11.66
CA VAL A 65 -16.64 4.42 -12.57
C VAL A 65 -16.98 5.74 -11.89
N SER A 66 -16.96 6.83 -12.67
CA SER A 66 -17.47 8.13 -12.20
C SER A 66 -18.96 8.20 -12.52
N LEU A 67 -19.81 8.14 -11.48
CA LEU A 67 -21.27 8.15 -11.59
C LEU A 67 -21.85 9.23 -10.67
N ARG A 68 -22.85 9.98 -11.15
CA ARG A 68 -23.66 10.86 -10.31
C ARG A 68 -24.88 10.08 -9.82
N LEU A 69 -25.11 10.12 -8.51
CA LEU A 69 -26.24 9.50 -7.83
C LEU A 69 -27.00 10.58 -7.06
N ASP A 70 -28.30 10.39 -6.87
CA ASP A 70 -29.09 11.28 -6.03
C ASP A 70 -28.55 11.28 -4.59
N GLN A 71 -28.56 12.46 -3.97
CA GLN A 71 -27.95 12.67 -2.66
C GLN A 71 -28.59 11.78 -1.58
N ASP A 72 -29.92 11.66 -1.60
CA ASP A 72 -30.67 10.89 -0.61
C ASP A 72 -30.34 9.39 -0.67
N ILE A 73 -30.09 8.84 -1.87
CA ILE A 73 -29.64 7.45 -2.05
C ILE A 73 -28.29 7.25 -1.35
N VAL A 74 -27.33 8.15 -1.60
CA VAL A 74 -25.99 8.07 -1.01
C VAL A 74 -26.05 8.19 0.51
N GLU A 75 -26.87 9.10 1.03
CA GLU A 75 -27.07 9.29 2.46
C GLU A 75 -27.67 8.05 3.13
N ARG A 76 -28.69 7.44 2.54
CA ARG A 76 -29.30 6.19 3.05
C ARG A 76 -28.29 5.06 3.15
N PHE A 77 -27.45 4.87 2.12
CA PHE A 77 -26.40 3.86 2.21
C PHE A 77 -25.37 4.24 3.27
N LYS A 78 -24.85 5.46 3.31
CA LYS A 78 -23.87 5.88 4.34
C LYS A 78 -24.40 5.68 5.76
N ALA A 79 -25.67 5.98 6.01
CA ALA A 79 -26.31 5.80 7.31
C ALA A 79 -26.33 4.34 7.79
N SER A 80 -26.22 3.36 6.88
CA SER A 80 -26.11 1.94 7.24
C SER A 80 -24.74 1.56 7.85
N GLY A 81 -23.79 2.50 7.96
CA GLY A 81 -22.52 2.31 8.65
C GLY A 81 -21.42 1.65 7.79
N PRO A 82 -20.38 1.08 8.42
CA PRO A 82 -19.28 0.43 7.72
C PRO A 82 -19.76 -0.60 6.68
N GLY A 83 -19.10 -0.64 5.53
CA GLY A 83 -19.47 -1.54 4.42
C GLY A 83 -20.63 -1.05 3.54
N TRP A 84 -21.08 0.20 3.67
CA TRP A 84 -22.19 0.74 2.87
C TRP A 84 -21.96 0.66 1.36
N GLN A 85 -20.72 0.86 0.90
CA GLN A 85 -20.36 0.72 -0.52
C GLN A 85 -20.53 -0.72 -1.03
N SER A 86 -20.23 -1.71 -0.19
CA SER A 86 -20.44 -3.12 -0.53
C SER A 86 -21.93 -3.44 -0.64
N ARG A 87 -22.77 -2.90 0.27
CA ARG A 87 -24.24 -3.02 0.19
C ARG A 87 -24.81 -2.33 -1.05
N MET A 88 -24.31 -1.15 -1.39
CA MET A 88 -24.69 -0.44 -2.61
C MET A 88 -24.33 -1.26 -3.86
N ASN A 89 -23.13 -1.84 -3.92
CA ASN A 89 -22.72 -2.69 -5.03
C ASN A 89 -23.60 -3.95 -5.17
N GLU A 90 -24.03 -4.55 -4.06
CA GLU A 90 -24.93 -5.71 -4.06
C GLU A 90 -26.33 -5.34 -4.59
N ALA A 91 -26.85 -4.16 -4.21
CA ALA A 91 -28.12 -3.67 -4.75
C ALA A 91 -28.04 -3.46 -6.27
N LEU A 92 -26.94 -2.87 -6.76
CA LEU A 92 -26.69 -2.69 -8.20
C LEU A 92 -26.57 -4.03 -8.94
N ARG A 93 -25.93 -5.04 -8.32
CA ARG A 93 -25.83 -6.40 -8.89
C ARG A 93 -27.22 -7.00 -9.11
N ARG A 94 -28.06 -7.01 -8.08
CA ARG A 94 -29.43 -7.54 -8.17
C ARG A 94 -30.27 -6.80 -9.21
N ALA A 95 -30.13 -5.47 -9.27
CA ALA A 95 -30.80 -4.68 -10.30
C ALA A 95 -30.32 -5.06 -11.71
N SER A 96 -29.02 -5.31 -11.89
CA SER A 96 -28.45 -5.71 -13.19
C SER A 96 -28.91 -7.10 -13.65
N GLU A 97 -29.14 -8.04 -12.73
CA GLU A 97 -29.71 -9.36 -13.06
C GLU A 97 -31.13 -9.21 -13.63
N ASN A 98 -31.92 -8.27 -13.11
CA ASN A 98 -33.25 -7.99 -13.66
C ASN A 98 -33.22 -7.39 -15.06
N LEU A 99 -32.19 -6.59 -15.39
CA LEU A 99 -32.00 -6.07 -16.76
C LEU A 99 -31.74 -7.18 -17.77
N SER A 100 -31.11 -8.28 -17.34
CA SER A 100 -30.82 -9.43 -18.20
C SER A 100 -32.02 -10.35 -18.46
N ARG A 101 -33.14 -10.11 -17.76
CA ARG A 101 -34.36 -10.92 -17.83
C ARG A 101 -35.46 -10.28 -18.70
N VAL A 102 -35.20 -9.11 -19.26
CA VAL A 102 -36.07 -8.37 -20.19
C VAL A 102 -35.52 -8.54 -21.60
#